data_AF-A0A257C2Z8-F1
#
_entry.id   AF-A0A257C2Z8-F1
#
_cell.length_a   1.000
_cell.length_b   1.000
_cell.length_c   1.000
_cell.angle_alpha   90.00
_cell.angle_beta   90.00
_cell.angle_gamma   90.00
#
_symmetry.space_group_name_H-M   'P 1'
#
loop_
_entity.id
_entity.type
_entity.pdbx_description
1 polymer ?
#
loop_
_entity_poly.entity_id
_entity_poly.type
_entity_poly.pdbx_seq_one_letter_code
_entity_poly.pdbx_strand_id
1 'polypeptide(L)' 'GEMLGSMLNTIHNLRHYQVLMAGLREAIQQGTLAAFVDAFYAKRGLPVPPLD' A
#
# COMPACT_ATOMS: atom_id res chain seq x y z
N GLY A 1 28.94 2.20 1.83
CA GLY A 1 27.74 1.34 1.97
C GLY A 1 26.47 2.15 2.24
N GLU A 2 26.55 3.31 2.89
CA GLU A 2 25.36 3.97 3.46
C GLU A 2 24.49 4.76 2.47
N MET A 3 25.10 5.49 1.51
CA MET A 3 24.33 6.24 0.49
C MET A 3 23.60 5.34 -0.51
N LEU A 4 24.16 4.17 -0.83
CA LEU A 4 23.48 3.23 -1.72
C LEU A 4 22.28 2.59 -1.00
N GLY A 5 22.41 2.28 0.29
CA GLY A 5 21.31 1.78 1.11
C GLY A 5 20.14 2.75 1.18
N SER A 6 20.40 4.04 1.42
CA SER A 6 19.34 5.07 1.47
C SER A 6 18.67 5.30 0.10
N MET A 7 19.44 5.27 -1.00
CA MET A 7 18.91 5.36 -2.35
C MET A 7 18.00 4.17 -2.69
N LEU A 8 18.45 2.94 -2.38
CA LEU A 8 17.66 1.73 -2.60
C LEU A 8 16.36 1.73 -1.78
N ASN A 9 16.42 2.16 -0.52
CA ASN A 9 15.22 2.34 0.31
C ASN A 9 14.25 3.36 -0.30
N THR A 10 14.77 4.47 -0.83
CA THR A 10 13.94 5.47 -1.51
C THR A 10 13.25 4.89 -2.73
N ILE A 11 13.98 4.20 -3.60
CA ILE A 11 13.43 3.54 -4.80
C ILE A 11 12.36 2.51 -4.40
N HIS A 12 12.64 1.69 -3.39
CA HIS A 12 11.72 0.69 -2.87
C HIS A 12 10.41 1.34 -2.38
N ASN A 13 10.52 2.37 -1.54
CA ASN A 13 9.37 3.06 -0.97
C ASN A 13 8.51 3.69 -2.07
N LEU A 14 9.13 4.42 -3.01
CA LEU A 14 8.40 5.03 -4.11
C LEU A 14 7.66 3.97 -4.94
N ARG A 15 8.31 2.86 -5.27
CA ARG A 15 7.66 1.76 -6.00
C ARG A 15 6.50 1.15 -5.21
N HIS A 16 6.69 0.92 -3.92
CA HIS A 16 5.65 0.39 -3.02
C HIS A 16 4.40 1.28 -3.03
N TYR A 17 4.59 2.59 -2.81
CA TYR A 17 3.48 3.54 -2.78
C TYR A 17 2.81 3.70 -4.15
N GLN A 18 3.57 3.68 -5.25
CA GLN A 18 2.99 3.72 -6.59
C GLN A 18 2.07 2.53 -6.86
N VAL A 19 2.48 1.31 -6.47
CA VAL A 19 1.65 0.10 -6.61
C VAL A 19 0.42 0.17 -5.71
N LEU A 20 0.60 0.57 -4.45
CA LEU A 20 -0.50 0.73 -3.50
C LEU A 20 -1.56 1.70 -4.03
N MET A 21 -1.14 2.87 -4.51
CA MET A 21 -2.05 3.89 -5.01
C MET A 21 -2.73 3.49 -6.33
N ALA A 22 -2.07 2.69 -7.17
CA ALA A 22 -2.70 2.11 -8.36
C ALA A 22 -3.85 1.16 -7.98
N GLY A 23 -3.61 0.25 -7.04
CA GLY A 23 -4.65 -0.67 -6.54
C GLY A 23 -5.81 0.06 -5.86
N LEU A 24 -5.53 1.12 -5.08
CA LEU A 24 -6.57 1.96 -4.49
C LEU A 24 -7.45 2.62 -5.55
N ARG A 25 -6.86 3.21 -6.59
CA ARG A 25 -7.63 3.83 -7.69
C ARG A 25 -8.51 2.83 -8.42
N GLU A 26 -7.97 1.63 -8.70
CA GLU A 26 -8.72 0.55 -9.32
C GLU A 26 -9.90 0.09 -8.46
N ALA A 27 -9.67 -0.11 -7.16
CA ALA A 27 -10.71 -0.53 -6.23
C ALA A 27 -11.82 0.51 -6.07
N ILE A 28 -11.47 1.80 -6.09
CA ILE A 28 -12.46 2.90 -6.11
C ILE A 28 -13.28 2.83 -7.39
N GLN A 29 -12.63 2.71 -8.55
CA GLN A 29 -13.30 2.64 -9.86
C GLN A 29 -14.26 1.45 -9.96
N GLN A 30 -13.91 0.32 -9.34
CA GLN A 30 -14.73 -0.91 -9.36
C GLN A 30 -15.75 -0.97 -8.20
N GLY A 31 -15.73 -0.03 -7.27
CA GLY A 31 -16.58 -0.07 -6.07
C GLY A 31 -16.18 -1.16 -5.05
N THR A 32 -14.93 -1.65 -5.10
CA THR A 32 -14.41 -2.75 -4.27
C THR A 32 -13.42 -2.27 -3.20
N LEU A 33 -13.46 -0.97 -2.83
CA LEU A 33 -12.52 -0.35 -1.89
C LEU A 33 -12.45 -1.07 -0.52
N ALA A 34 -13.59 -1.45 0.06
CA ALA A 34 -13.62 -2.14 1.35
C ALA A 34 -12.83 -3.46 1.30
N ALA A 35 -13.09 -4.30 0.29
CA ALA A 35 -12.38 -5.56 0.09
C ALA A 35 -10.87 -5.36 -0.15
N PHE A 36 -10.49 -4.29 -0.84
CA PHE A 36 -9.08 -3.94 -1.02
C PHE A 36 -8.41 -3.60 0.32
N VAL A 37 -9.06 -2.79 1.16
CA VAL A 37 -8.57 -2.41 2.49
C VAL A 37 -8.42 -3.64 3.39
N ASP A 38 -9.45 -4.49 3.45
CA ASP A 38 -9.42 -5.74 4.22
C ASP A 38 -8.23 -6.62 3.82
N ALA A 39 -8.05 -6.84 2.53
CA ALA A 39 -6.94 -7.64 2.02
C ALA A 39 -5.57 -7.00 2.29
N PHE A 40 -5.47 -5.67 2.23
CA PHE A 40 -4.24 -4.93 2.49
C PHE A 40 -3.77 -5.07 3.94
N TYR A 41 -4.70 -4.99 4.90
CA TYR A 41 -4.41 -5.15 6.33
C TYR A 41 -4.22 -6.62 6.73
N ALA A 42 -5.01 -7.55 6.16
CA ALA A 42 -4.86 -8.99 6.38
C ALA A 42 -3.46 -9.49 5.97
N LYS A 43 -2.91 -9.02 4.84
CA LYS A 43 -1.53 -9.32 4.41
C LYS A 43 -0.45 -8.87 5.40
N ARG A 44 -0.76 -7.88 6.25
CA ARG A 44 0.13 -7.35 7.29
C ARG A 44 -0.12 -7.98 8.66
N GLY A 45 -1.11 -8.87 8.78
CA GLY A 45 -1.54 -9.42 10.07
C GLY A 45 -2.11 -8.35 11.01
N LEU A 46 -2.66 -7.27 10.45
CA LEU A 46 -3.22 -6.15 11.20
C LEU A 46 -4.75 -6.09 11.02
N PRO A 47 -5.49 -5.61 12.03
CA PRO A 47 -6.90 -5.31 11.87
C PRO A 47 -7.09 -4.06 11.00
N VAL A 48 -8.22 -3.97 10.31
CA VAL A 48 -8.64 -2.73 9.65
C VAL A 48 -9.01 -1.69 10.73
N PRO A 49 -8.44 -0.48 10.68
CA PRO A 49 -8.79 0.57 11.64
C PRO A 49 -10.24 1.02 11.45
N PRO A 50 -10.93 1.44 12.54
CA PRO A 50 -12.27 1.99 12.44
C PRO A 50 -12.28 3.27 11.60
N LEU A 51 -13.40 3.50 10.90
CA LEU A 51 -13.68 4.78 10.25
C LEU A 51 -14.34 5.68 11.30
N ASP A 52 -13.60 6.67 11.80
CA ASP A 52 -14.15 7.75 12.63
C ASP A 52 -14.97 8.75 11.81
#